data_AF-A0AAV8SY82-F1
#
_entry.id   AF-A0AAV8SY82-F1
#
_cell.length_a   1.000
_cell.length_b   1.000
_cell.length_c   1.000
_cell.angle_alpha   90.00
_cell.angle_beta   90.00
_cell.angle_gamma   90.00
#
_symmetry.space_group_name_H-M   'P 1'
#
loop_
_entity.id
_entity.type
_entity.pdbx_description
1 polymer ?
#
loop_
_entity_poly.entity_id
_entity_poly.type
_entity_poly.pdbx_seq_one_letter_code
_entity_poly.pdbx_strand_id
1 'polypeptide(L)'
;MYRNHQYLLPCLHCHPHTYIRMVQHLIERCLLLQMTRDQCIKALAEHANIRPLVTLTVWRELQKENSGFFHAYQRSMSFRPLATGHFYRPKRFARRKPWK
;
A
#
# COMPACT_ATOMS: atom_id res chain seq x y z
N MET A 1 -16.84 -30.50 6.08
CA MET A 1 -16.18 -30.42 4.77
C MET A 1 -16.04 -28.96 4.38
N TYR A 2 -14.87 -28.38 4.62
CA TYR A 2 -14.60 -26.98 4.28
C TYR A 2 -14.72 -26.83 2.76
N ARG A 3 -15.71 -26.05 2.31
CA ARG A 3 -15.83 -25.65 0.92
C ARG A 3 -14.52 -24.97 0.54
N ASN A 4 -13.75 -25.66 -0.28
CA ASN A 4 -12.61 -25.14 -1.00
C ASN A 4 -13.15 -24.02 -1.90
N HIS A 5 -13.27 -22.81 -1.36
CA HIS A 5 -13.55 -21.60 -2.12
C HIS A 5 -12.28 -21.28 -2.89
N GLN A 6 -12.01 -22.09 -3.90
CA GLN A 6 -11.04 -21.79 -4.92
C GLN A 6 -11.44 -20.43 -5.49
N TYR A 7 -10.55 -19.47 -5.32
CA TYR A 7 -10.64 -18.05 -5.64
C TYR A 7 -11.08 -17.79 -7.08
N LEU A 8 -12.35 -18.05 -7.43
CA LEU A 8 -12.96 -17.48 -8.61
C LEU A 8 -13.10 -15.99 -8.34
N LEU A 9 -12.13 -15.22 -8.82
CA LEU A 9 -12.24 -13.76 -8.90
C LEU A 9 -13.62 -13.43 -9.47
N PRO A 10 -14.43 -12.59 -8.79
CA PRO A 10 -15.75 -12.23 -9.27
C PRO A 10 -15.66 -11.69 -10.69
N CYS A 11 -16.50 -12.17 -11.60
CA CYS A 11 -16.53 -11.68 -12.96
C CYS A 11 -17.00 -10.22 -12.98
N LEU A 12 -16.24 -9.34 -13.65
CA LEU A 12 -16.64 -7.94 -13.88
C LEU A 12 -18.03 -7.83 -14.54
N HIS A 13 -18.38 -8.78 -15.42
CA HIS A 13 -19.63 -8.76 -16.17
C HIS A 13 -20.85 -9.25 -15.37
N CYS A 14 -20.68 -10.22 -14.47
CA CYS A 14 -21.81 -10.77 -13.73
C CYS A 14 -21.97 -10.15 -12.33
N HIS A 15 -20.90 -9.64 -11.72
CA HIS A 15 -20.94 -9.01 -10.40
C HIS A 15 -20.02 -7.78 -10.35
N PRO A 16 -20.32 -6.71 -11.11
CA PRO A 16 -19.45 -5.54 -11.24
C PRO A 16 -19.15 -4.87 -9.90
N HIS A 17 -20.16 -4.73 -9.03
CA HIS A 17 -19.98 -4.12 -7.70
C HIS A 17 -19.01 -4.92 -6.82
N THR A 18 -19.16 -6.25 -6.76
CA THR A 18 -18.29 -7.12 -5.97
C THR A 18 -16.85 -7.08 -6.49
N TYR A 19 -16.68 -7.06 -7.81
CA TYR A 19 -15.37 -6.97 -8.43
C TYR A 19 -14.67 -5.64 -8.13
N ILE A 20 -15.38 -4.52 -8.27
CA ILE A 20 -14.82 -3.18 -7.96
C ILE A 20 -14.43 -3.10 -6.48
N ARG A 21 -15.28 -3.58 -5.56
CA ARG A 21 -14.95 -3.61 -4.12
C ARG A 21 -13.73 -4.46 -3.81
N MET A 22 -13.59 -5.60 -4.48
CA MET A 22 -12.39 -6.44 -4.34
C MET A 22 -11.13 -5.72 -4.84
N VAL A 23 -11.19 -5.06 -6.00
CA VAL A 23 -10.07 -4.28 -6.55
C VAL A 23 -9.71 -3.12 -5.61
N GLN A 24 -10.70 -2.42 -5.07
CA GLN A 24 -10.49 -1.35 -4.08
C GLN A 24 -9.75 -1.89 -2.84
N HIS A 25 -10.21 -3.00 -2.27
CA HIS A 25 -9.56 -3.61 -1.11
C HIS A 25 -8.09 -3.99 -1.40
N LEU A 26 -7.82 -4.49 -2.60
CA LEU A 26 -6.45 -4.81 -3.01
C LEU A 26 -5.58 -3.54 -3.18
N ILE A 27 -6.15 -2.46 -3.69
CA ILE A 27 -5.49 -1.14 -3.74
C ILE A 27 -5.19 -0.63 -2.34
N GLU A 28 -6.13 -0.73 -1.39
CA GLU A 28 -5.92 -0.35 0.01
C GLU A 28 -4.76 -1.14 0.63
N ARG A 29 -4.67 -2.44 0.35
CA ARG A 29 -3.52 -3.25 0.78
C ARG A 29 -2.20 -2.78 0.15
N CYS A 30 -2.17 -2.42 -1.13
CA CYS A 30 -0.99 -1.84 -1.76
C CYS A 30 -0.60 -0.50 -1.12
N LEU A 31 -1.58 0.34 -0.77
CA LEU A 31 -1.35 1.61 -0.08
C LEU A 31 -0.71 1.39 1.29
N LEU A 32 -1.21 0.45 2.08
CA LEU A 32 -0.63 0.06 3.38
C LEU A 32 0.82 -0.44 3.25
N LEU A 33 1.14 -1.13 2.16
CA LEU A 33 2.50 -1.58 1.85
C LEU A 33 3.41 -0.48 1.28
N GLN A 34 2.95 0.78 1.26
CA GLN A 34 3.68 1.93 0.73
C GLN A 34 4.15 1.76 -0.72
N MET A 35 3.33 1.10 -1.54
CA MET A 35 3.61 0.91 -2.96
C MET A 35 3.19 2.14 -3.78
N THR A 36 4.03 2.50 -4.73
CA THR A 36 3.65 3.50 -5.75
C THR A 36 2.54 2.97 -6.64
N ARG A 37 1.85 3.87 -7.36
CA ARG A 37 0.78 3.51 -8.29
C ARG A 37 1.23 2.45 -9.30
N ASP A 38 2.40 2.61 -9.90
CA ASP A 38 2.92 1.68 -10.92
C ASP A 38 3.26 0.31 -10.32
N GLN A 39 3.82 0.29 -9.10
CA GLN A 39 4.05 -0.96 -8.36
C GLN A 39 2.73 -1.67 -8.02
N CYS A 40 1.71 -0.92 -7.58
CA CYS A 40 0.38 -1.47 -7.33
C CYS A 40 -0.23 -2.09 -8.59
N ILE A 41 -0.18 -1.39 -9.73
CA ILE A 41 -0.69 -1.90 -11.01
C ILE A 41 0.02 -3.19 -11.41
N LYS A 42 1.35 -3.21 -11.36
CA LYS A 42 2.15 -4.39 -11.71
C LYS A 42 1.86 -5.57 -10.78
N ALA A 43 1.84 -5.33 -9.47
CA ALA A 43 1.56 -6.38 -8.48
C ALA A 43 0.16 -6.99 -8.66
N LEU A 44 -0.86 -6.17 -8.95
CA LEU A 44 -2.21 -6.67 -9.15
C LEU A 44 -2.38 -7.42 -10.48
N ALA A 45 -1.65 -7.03 -11.52
CA ALA A 45 -1.60 -7.77 -12.77
C ALA A 45 -0.92 -9.14 -12.58
N GLU A 46 0.23 -9.18 -11.90
CA GLU A 46 1.01 -10.42 -11.71
C GLU A 46 0.39 -11.38 -10.70
N HIS A 47 -0.07 -10.88 -9.55
CA HIS A 47 -0.51 -11.74 -8.44
C HIS A 47 -2.03 -12.00 -8.41
N ALA A 48 -2.84 -11.12 -8.99
CA ALA A 48 -4.29 -11.23 -8.97
C ALA A 48 -4.91 -11.34 -10.38
N ASN A 49 -4.09 -11.34 -11.44
CA ASN A 49 -4.53 -11.38 -12.83
C ASN A 49 -5.59 -10.30 -13.16
N ILE A 50 -5.49 -9.14 -12.52
CA ILE A 50 -6.39 -8.00 -12.74
C ILE A 50 -5.85 -7.18 -13.91
N ARG A 51 -6.72 -6.84 -14.86
CA ARG A 51 -6.35 -6.01 -16.00
C ARG A 51 -5.84 -4.65 -15.50
N PRO A 52 -4.63 -4.19 -15.92
CA PRO A 52 -4.06 -2.91 -15.49
C PRO A 52 -5.00 -1.71 -15.66
N LEU A 53 -5.80 -1.71 -16.73
CA LEU A 53 -6.78 -0.67 -17.01
C LEU A 53 -7.88 -0.56 -15.93
N VAL A 54 -8.31 -1.70 -15.36
CA VAL A 54 -9.29 -1.72 -14.27
C VAL A 54 -8.67 -1.07 -13.03
N THR A 55 -7.49 -1.54 -12.62
CA THR A 55 -6.77 -1.00 -11.46
C THR A 55 -6.52 0.50 -11.61
N LEU A 56 -6.10 0.95 -12.80
CA LEU A 56 -5.89 2.36 -13.09
C LEU A 56 -7.17 3.18 -12.96
N THR A 57 -8.29 2.67 -13.47
CA THR A 57 -9.58 3.35 -13.41
C THR A 57 -10.05 3.48 -11.97
N VAL A 58 -10.05 2.37 -11.21
CA VAL A 58 -10.47 2.37 -9.79
C VAL A 58 -9.55 3.28 -8.96
N TRP A 59 -8.24 3.23 -9.18
CA TRP A 59 -7.28 4.11 -8.50
C TRP A 59 -7.58 5.59 -8.76
N ARG A 60 -7.88 5.97 -10.02
CA ARG A 60 -8.18 7.36 -10.38
C ARG A 60 -9.45 7.86 -9.70
N GLU A 61 -10.50 7.05 -9.65
CA GLU A 61 -11.73 7.41 -8.94
C GLU A 61 -11.49 7.55 -7.43
N LEU A 62 -10.75 6.62 -6.81
CA LEU A 62 -10.37 6.73 -5.39
C LEU A 62 -9.56 7.99 -5.10
N GLN A 63 -8.64 8.36 -5.99
CA GLN A 63 -7.83 9.56 -5.85
C GLN A 63 -8.66 10.85 -5.98
N LYS A 64 -9.69 10.84 -6.83
CA LYS A 64 -10.61 11.96 -7.00
C LYS A 64 -11.49 12.15 -5.77
N GLU A 65 -12.06 11.07 -5.25
CA GLU A 65 -12.91 11.10 -4.06
C GLU A 65 -12.13 11.43 -2.77
N ASN A 66 -10.86 10.99 -2.67
CA ASN A 66 -10.04 11.11 -1.47
C ASN A 66 -8.74 11.89 -1.70
N SER A 67 -8.81 13.00 -2.43
CA SER A 67 -7.63 13.78 -2.86
C SER A 67 -6.70 14.18 -1.71
N GLY A 68 -7.25 14.58 -0.57
CA GLY A 68 -6.48 14.94 0.63
C GLY A 68 -5.65 13.78 1.19
N PHE A 69 -6.21 12.57 1.22
CA PHE A 69 -5.50 11.36 1.65
C PHE A 69 -4.35 11.05 0.69
N PHE A 70 -4.62 11.03 -0.63
CA PHE A 70 -3.60 10.68 -1.62
C PHE A 70 -2.46 11.72 -1.68
N HIS A 71 -2.75 13.00 -1.46
CA HIS A 71 -1.73 14.03 -1.34
C HIS A 71 -0.83 13.81 -0.12
N ALA A 72 -1.42 13.51 1.05
CA ALA A 72 -0.65 13.18 2.25
C ALA A 72 0.16 11.89 2.08
N TYR A 73 -0.41 10.89 1.42
CA TYR A 73 0.24 9.62 1.11
C TYR A 73 1.44 9.77 0.16
N GLN A 74 1.30 10.56 -0.90
CA GLN A 74 2.42 10.85 -1.80
C GLN A 74 3.54 11.61 -1.07
N ARG A 75 3.17 12.54 -0.18
CA ARG A 75 4.14 13.27 0.65
C ARG A 75 4.87 12.34 1.62
N SER A 76 4.18 11.41 2.27
CA SER A 76 4.82 10.44 3.18
C SER A 76 5.71 9.46 2.44
N MET A 77 5.34 9.05 1.22
CA MET A 77 6.23 8.24 0.36
C MET A 77 7.47 8.99 -0.12
N SER A 78 7.35 10.30 -0.41
CA SER A 78 8.49 11.14 -0.78
C SER A 78 9.44 11.37 0.40
N PHE A 79 8.90 11.35 1.63
CA PHE A 79 9.66 11.35 2.88
C PHE A 79 10.06 9.93 3.29
N ARG A 80 10.56 9.14 2.35
CA ARG A 80 11.53 8.11 2.74
C ARG A 80 12.76 8.92 3.14
N PRO A 81 13.23 8.86 4.41
CA PRO A 81 14.56 9.35 4.68
C PRO A 81 15.46 8.50 3.78
N LEU A 82 15.90 9.08 2.66
CA LEU A 82 17.25 8.85 2.19
C LEU A 82 18.06 8.77 3.47
N ALA A 83 18.74 7.65 3.68
CA ALA A 83 19.65 7.49 4.79
C ALA A 83 20.77 8.54 4.63
N THR A 84 20.45 9.81 4.88
CA THR A 84 21.38 10.85 5.24
C THR A 84 21.96 10.33 6.54
N GLY A 85 23.16 9.76 6.42
CA GLY A 85 23.95 9.22 7.51
C GLY A 85 24.21 10.29 8.56
N HIS A 86 23.22 10.53 9.41
CA HIS A 86 23.42 11.17 10.69
C HIS A 86 23.62 10.02 11.65
N PHE A 87 24.90 9.66 11.81
CA PHE A 87 25.37 8.93 12.97
C PHE A 87 24.77 9.60 14.21
N TYR A 88 23.70 9.03 14.77
CA TYR A 88 23.40 9.20 16.17
C TYR A 88 24.56 8.54 16.92
N ARG A 89 25.64 9.29 17.13
CA ARG A 89 26.67 8.96 18.10
C ARG A 89 25.96 9.06 19.45
N PRO A 90 25.65 7.94 20.14
CA PRO A 90 25.05 8.05 21.44
C PRO A 90 26.08 8.75 22.31
N LYS A 91 25.72 9.86 22.95
CA LYS A 91 26.53 10.39 24.05
C LYS A 91 26.55 9.29 25.10
N ARG A 92 27.67 8.56 25.19
CA ARG A 92 27.92 7.60 26.25
C ARG A 92 27.73 8.37 27.56
N PHE A 93 26.64 8.10 28.27
CA PHE A 93 26.47 8.55 29.63
C PHE A 93 27.67 8.01 30.41
N ALA A 94 28.54 8.92 30.86
CA ALA A 94 29.63 8.59 31.76
C ALA A 94 29.03 7.88 32.98
N ARG A 95 29.50 6.67 33.28
CA ARG A 95 29.16 5.95 34.50
C ARG A 95 29.44 6.87 35.68
N ARG A 96 28.41 7.22 36.44
CA ARG A 96 28.59 7.86 37.75
C ARG A 96 29.34 6.87 38.66
N LYS A 97 30.33 7.39 39.39
CA LYS A 97 31.18 6.62 40.31
C LYS A 97 30.35 6.04 41.46
N PRO A 98 30.76 4.90 42.05
CA PRO A 98 30.06 4.31 43.19
C PRO A 98 30.28 5.15 44.46
N TRP A 99 29.25 5.25 45.28
CA TRP A 99 29.25 5.97 46.55
C TRP A 99 30.10 5.22 47.61
N LYS A 100 30.73 5.99 48.51
CA LYS A 100 31.32 5.51 49.77
C LYS A 100 30.29 5.61 50.89
#